data_AF-A0A151A8D2-F1
#
_entry.id   AF-A0A151A8D2-F1
#
_cell.length_a   1.000
_cell.length_b   1.000
_cell.length_c   1.000
_cell.angle_alpha   90.00
_cell.angle_beta   90.00
_cell.angle_gamma   90.00
#
_symmetry.space_group_name_H-M   'P 1'
#
loop_
_entity.id
_entity.type
_entity.pdbx_description
1 polymer ?
#
loop_
_entity_poly.entity_id
_entity_poly.type
_entity_poly.pdbx_seq_one_letter_code
_entity_poly.pdbx_strand_id
1 'polypeptide(L)'
;MSVVVISTGGTIASTKDSGGGASPELTGEDLIASVPGLSDDIELTTDDFSNIPSPQFSISQMHRLSELVAEYDRDDTVDGIIVTQGTDTLEEVAYFVDLCYDGDTPVVFTGAMRNPSLASPDGPANLLTAIRTVTSDGARGRGVLVAFNDQVHAAKLVTKTHSMRLDAFQSPELGPLAVHDEETVRWRASVDPTPTIDVDPETLTSEVAALTVTVDIPPSQIPEPGDFEAVALATTGSGHIPPGIIPP
;
A
#
# COMPACT_ATOMS: atom_id res chain seq x y z
N MET A 1 -16.77 14.83 8.98
CA MET A 1 -16.20 13.47 9.03
C MET A 1 -14.80 13.57 9.59
N SER A 2 -14.39 12.66 10.45
CA SER A 2 -13.02 12.59 10.98
C SER A 2 -12.21 11.59 10.18
N VAL A 3 -11.06 11.99 9.65
CA VAL A 3 -10.16 11.11 8.90
C VAL A 3 -8.77 11.20 9.51
N VAL A 4 -8.19 10.05 9.84
CA VAL A 4 -6.80 9.96 10.32
C VAL A 4 -5.86 9.65 9.17
N VAL A 5 -4.75 10.38 9.11
CA VAL A 5 -3.64 10.16 8.17
C VAL A 5 -2.45 9.57 8.93
N ILE A 6 -2.23 8.27 8.77
CA ILE A 6 -1.10 7.55 9.32
C ILE A 6 0.10 7.69 8.37
N SER A 7 1.16 8.34 8.83
CA SER A 7 2.40 8.57 8.09
C SER A 7 3.43 7.49 8.39
N THR A 8 3.92 6.82 7.33
CA THR A 8 5.03 5.87 7.45
C THR A 8 6.34 6.39 6.85
N GLY A 9 6.30 7.56 6.22
CA GLY A 9 7.39 8.22 5.49
C GLY A 9 7.21 8.14 3.97
N GLY A 10 8.30 7.83 3.26
CA GLY A 10 8.29 7.68 1.79
C GLY A 10 8.40 8.99 1.00
N THR A 11 8.38 8.86 -0.33
CA THR A 11 8.62 9.97 -1.28
C THR A 11 7.65 11.13 -1.11
N ILE A 12 6.41 10.87 -0.69
CA ILE A 12 5.40 11.90 -0.46
C ILE A 12 5.81 12.89 0.64
N ALA A 13 6.53 12.41 1.66
CA ALA A 13 7.00 13.17 2.80
C ALA A 13 8.49 13.56 2.74
N SER A 14 9.20 13.19 1.65
CA SER A 14 10.65 13.39 1.54
C SER A 14 11.03 14.42 0.51
N THR A 15 11.88 15.38 0.86
CA THR A 15 12.51 16.32 -0.09
C THR A 15 13.89 15.79 -0.48
N LYS A 16 14.47 16.28 -1.58
CA LYS A 16 15.87 15.97 -1.90
C LYS A 16 16.79 16.75 -0.96
N ASP A 17 17.63 16.03 -0.22
CA ASP A 17 18.80 16.63 0.42
C ASP A 17 19.79 17.05 -0.69
N SER A 18 20.56 18.09 -0.38
CA SER A 18 21.66 18.65 -1.16
C SER A 18 22.71 17.63 -1.63
N GLY A 19 22.75 16.43 -1.04
CA GLY A 19 23.58 15.28 -1.45
C GLY A 19 22.95 14.28 -2.44
N GLY A 20 21.71 14.50 -2.89
CA GLY A 20 21.02 13.64 -3.87
C GLY A 20 20.22 12.46 -3.28
N GLY A 21 20.31 12.23 -1.96
CA GLY A 21 19.41 11.36 -1.21
C GLY A 21 18.08 12.05 -0.88
N ALA A 22 17.02 11.29 -0.69
CA ALA A 22 15.77 11.82 -0.15
C ALA A 22 15.88 11.88 1.38
N SER A 23 15.66 13.05 1.97
CA SER A 23 15.53 13.22 3.43
C SER A 23 14.05 13.42 3.74
N PRO A 24 13.45 12.65 4.65
CA PRO A 24 12.08 12.88 5.06
C PRO A 24 12.01 14.16 5.90
N GLU A 25 11.33 15.17 5.38
CA GLU A 25 11.29 16.52 5.96
C GLU A 25 9.86 17.01 6.24
N LEU A 26 8.83 16.39 5.65
CA LEU A 26 7.44 16.80 5.86
C LEU A 26 6.75 15.90 6.90
N THR A 27 6.05 16.53 7.82
CA THR A 27 5.13 15.88 8.77
C THR A 27 3.80 15.53 8.10
N GLY A 28 2.95 14.72 8.75
CA GLY A 28 1.57 14.51 8.28
C GLY A 28 0.79 15.82 8.13
N GLU A 29 1.02 16.80 9.03
CA GLU A 29 0.34 18.11 8.97
C GLU A 29 0.77 18.90 7.74
N ASP A 30 2.05 18.85 7.38
CA ASP A 30 2.57 19.50 6.17
C ASP A 30 1.96 18.88 4.90
N LEU A 31 1.77 17.55 4.89
CA LEU A 31 1.09 16.85 3.80
C LEU A 31 -0.34 17.33 3.64
N ILE A 32 -1.10 17.42 4.73
CA ILE A 32 -2.49 17.90 4.72
C ILE A 32 -2.56 19.34 4.23
N ALA A 33 -1.70 20.22 4.74
CA ALA A 33 -1.65 21.63 4.35
C ALA A 33 -1.34 21.84 2.86
N SER A 34 -0.71 20.85 2.21
CA SER A 34 -0.39 20.91 0.78
C SER A 34 -1.56 20.54 -0.15
N VAL A 35 -2.67 20.02 0.37
CA VAL A 35 -3.80 19.53 -0.44
C VAL A 35 -4.81 20.65 -0.71
N PRO A 36 -4.94 21.15 -1.95
CA PRO A 36 -5.98 22.10 -2.30
C PRO A 36 -7.35 21.40 -2.40
N GLY A 37 -8.43 22.12 -2.10
CA GLY A 37 -9.79 21.65 -2.31
C GLY A 37 -10.33 20.68 -1.25
N LEU A 38 -9.70 20.66 -0.07
CA LEU A 38 -10.27 20.06 1.13
C LEU A 38 -11.58 20.77 1.51
N SER A 39 -12.62 19.99 1.82
CA SER A 39 -13.86 20.53 2.38
C SER A 39 -13.64 20.91 3.84
N ASP A 40 -14.23 22.04 4.26
CA ASP A 40 -14.23 22.47 5.66
C ASP A 40 -14.98 21.47 6.59
N ASP A 41 -15.75 20.54 6.02
CA ASP A 41 -16.51 19.50 6.74
C ASP A 41 -15.70 18.23 7.06
N ILE A 42 -14.44 18.15 6.62
CA ILE A 42 -13.53 17.03 6.88
C ILE A 42 -12.47 17.47 7.89
N GLU A 43 -12.51 16.88 9.07
CA GLU A 43 -11.47 17.04 10.08
C GLU A 43 -10.37 16.02 9.80
N LEU A 44 -9.13 16.49 9.61
CA LEU A 44 -7.98 15.64 9.37
C LEU A 44 -7.05 15.66 10.59
N THR A 45 -6.74 14.48 11.09
CA THR A 45 -5.73 14.27 12.13
C THR A 45 -4.58 13.43 11.59
N THR A 46 -3.43 13.46 12.26
CA THR A 46 -2.22 12.78 11.81
C THR A 46 -1.65 11.88 12.89
N ASP A 47 -1.18 10.71 12.48
CA ASP A 47 -0.41 9.78 13.32
C ASP A 47 0.93 9.47 12.62
N ASP A 48 2.03 9.89 13.23
CA ASP A 48 3.38 9.60 12.72
C ASP A 48 3.85 8.22 13.20
N PHE A 49 3.45 7.16 12.50
CA PHE A 49 3.81 5.76 12.81
C PHE A 49 5.30 5.49 12.65
N SER A 50 5.89 5.92 11.52
CA SER A 50 7.32 5.76 11.24
C SER A 50 7.80 6.78 10.22
N ASN A 51 9.11 6.85 10.03
CA ASN A 51 9.70 7.69 9.00
C ASN A 51 10.90 7.00 8.34
N ILE A 52 10.65 5.91 7.61
CA ILE A 52 11.68 5.10 6.97
C ILE A 52 11.41 4.93 5.47
N PRO A 53 12.45 4.71 4.65
CA PRO A 53 12.26 4.28 3.26
C PRO A 53 11.50 2.96 3.20
N SER A 54 10.58 2.82 2.25
CA SER A 54 9.72 1.65 2.13
C SER A 54 10.45 0.31 1.91
N PRO A 55 11.64 0.23 1.26
CA PRO A 55 12.41 -1.01 1.21
C PRO A 55 12.97 -1.48 2.56
N GLN A 56 12.89 -0.65 3.61
CA GLN A 56 13.31 -1.00 4.97
C GLN A 56 12.15 -1.44 5.86
N PHE A 57 10.92 -1.44 5.32
CA PHE A 57 9.73 -1.81 6.07
C PHE A 57 9.71 -3.33 6.33
N SER A 58 9.74 -3.71 7.60
CA SER A 58 9.80 -5.13 8.02
C SER A 58 8.42 -5.73 8.22
N ILE A 59 8.32 -7.07 8.20
CA ILE A 59 7.05 -7.78 8.44
C ILE A 59 6.46 -7.47 9.83
N SER A 60 7.31 -7.27 10.84
CA SER A 60 6.86 -6.87 12.19
C SER A 60 6.31 -5.44 12.21
N GLN A 61 6.82 -4.55 11.36
CA GLN A 61 6.24 -3.21 11.19
C GLN A 61 4.91 -3.28 10.43
N MET A 62 4.75 -4.18 9.46
CA MET A 62 3.47 -4.41 8.79
C MET A 62 2.40 -4.88 9.79
N HIS A 63 2.74 -5.81 10.68
CA HIS A 63 1.85 -6.24 11.77
C HIS A 63 1.49 -5.10 12.72
N ARG A 64 2.48 -4.33 13.19
CA ARG A 64 2.21 -3.18 14.06
C ARG A 64 1.35 -2.11 13.39
N LEU A 65 1.50 -1.94 12.07
CA LEU A 65 0.66 -1.03 11.30
C LEU A 65 -0.78 -1.56 11.20
N SER A 66 -1.00 -2.87 10.98
CA SER A 66 -2.35 -3.45 11.01
C SER A 66 -3.00 -3.33 12.38
N GLU A 67 -2.24 -3.50 13.47
CA GLU A 67 -2.74 -3.28 14.83
C GLU A 67 -3.19 -1.83 15.06
N LEU A 68 -2.42 -0.86 14.56
CA LEU A 68 -2.77 0.56 14.63
C LEU A 68 -4.02 0.89 13.80
N VAL A 69 -4.14 0.32 12.60
CA VAL A 69 -5.35 0.47 11.76
C VAL A 69 -6.58 -0.10 12.49
N ALA A 70 -6.45 -1.28 13.11
CA ALA A 70 -7.51 -1.87 13.93
C ALA A 70 -7.80 -1.07 15.21
N GLU A 71 -6.84 -0.30 15.73
CA GLU A 71 -7.06 0.63 16.83
C GLU A 71 -7.94 1.81 16.41
N TYR A 72 -7.62 2.44 15.28
CA TYR A 72 -8.43 3.53 14.74
C TYR A 72 -9.82 3.08 14.29
N ASP A 73 -9.96 1.86 13.76
CA ASP A 73 -11.28 1.31 13.43
C ASP A 73 -12.20 1.14 14.65
N ARG A 74 -11.62 0.87 15.83
CA ARG A 74 -12.38 0.75 17.10
C ARG A 74 -12.81 2.10 17.67
N ASP A 75 -12.30 3.22 17.15
CA ASP A 75 -12.74 4.55 17.53
C ASP A 75 -13.93 4.97 16.68
N ASP A 76 -15.13 4.95 17.28
CA ASP A 76 -16.39 5.33 16.64
C ASP A 76 -16.40 6.79 16.11
N THR A 77 -15.41 7.61 16.47
CA THR A 77 -15.25 8.97 15.95
C THR A 77 -14.49 9.03 14.63
N VAL A 78 -13.80 7.96 14.22
CA VAL A 78 -13.01 7.89 12.98
C VAL A 78 -13.87 7.35 11.83
N ASP A 79 -14.08 8.18 10.82
CA ASP A 79 -14.87 7.84 9.63
C ASP A 79 -14.03 7.24 8.49
N GLY A 80 -12.70 7.38 8.55
CA GLY A 80 -11.79 6.90 7.51
C GLY A 80 -10.32 6.93 7.91
N ILE A 81 -9.55 6.00 7.38
CA ILE A 81 -8.12 5.83 7.67
C ILE A 81 -7.34 5.92 6.36
N ILE A 82 -6.34 6.79 6.32
CA ILE A 82 -5.41 6.91 5.21
C ILE A 82 -4.02 6.55 5.68
N VAL A 83 -3.31 5.73 4.91
CA VAL A 83 -1.90 5.40 5.18
C VAL A 83 -1.04 5.98 4.07
N THR A 84 -0.12 6.87 4.39
CA THR A 84 0.91 7.31 3.43
C THR A 84 2.12 6.40 3.51
N GLN A 85 2.57 5.91 2.36
CA GLN A 85 3.61 4.89 2.28
C GLN A 85 4.52 5.08 1.05
N GLY A 86 5.78 4.64 1.14
CA GLY A 86 6.74 4.73 0.05
C GLY A 86 6.50 3.72 -1.07
N THR A 87 6.36 4.19 -2.29
CA THR A 87 5.83 3.39 -3.42
C THR A 87 6.54 2.07 -3.75
N ASP A 88 7.79 1.85 -3.33
CA ASP A 88 8.53 0.62 -3.68
C ASP A 88 7.97 -0.67 -3.08
N THR A 89 7.32 -0.61 -1.90
CA THR A 89 6.74 -1.79 -1.23
C THR A 89 5.27 -1.59 -0.85
N LEU A 90 4.62 -0.57 -1.42
CA LEU A 90 3.26 -0.18 -1.06
C LEU A 90 2.26 -1.30 -1.26
N GLU A 91 2.34 -2.01 -2.38
CA GLU A 91 1.43 -3.13 -2.68
C GLU A 91 1.54 -4.25 -1.65
N GLU A 92 2.74 -4.56 -1.17
CA GLU A 92 2.99 -5.62 -0.18
C GLU A 92 2.45 -5.21 1.19
N VAL A 93 2.74 -3.99 1.64
CA VAL A 93 2.26 -3.48 2.94
C VAL A 93 0.73 -3.36 2.93
N ALA A 94 0.15 -2.82 1.86
CA ALA A 94 -1.31 -2.69 1.74
C ALA A 94 -1.98 -4.06 1.73
N TYR A 95 -1.43 -5.04 1.02
CA TYR A 95 -1.96 -6.40 1.00
C TYR A 95 -1.81 -7.12 2.34
N PHE A 96 -0.69 -6.93 3.05
CA PHE A 96 -0.53 -7.48 4.40
C PHE A 96 -1.61 -6.92 5.35
N VAL A 97 -1.85 -5.62 5.33
CA VAL A 97 -2.89 -5.00 6.15
C VAL A 97 -4.29 -5.46 5.71
N ASP A 98 -4.54 -5.65 4.41
CA ASP A 98 -5.79 -6.23 3.89
C ASP A 98 -6.06 -7.64 4.42
N LEU A 99 -5.01 -8.44 4.62
CA LEU A 99 -5.13 -9.77 5.21
C LEU A 99 -5.39 -9.73 6.71
N CYS A 100 -5.00 -8.66 7.42
CA CYS A 100 -5.13 -8.58 8.88
C CYS A 100 -6.35 -7.76 9.34
N TYR A 101 -7.03 -7.07 8.43
CA TYR A 101 -8.10 -6.14 8.74
C TYR A 101 -9.48 -6.72 8.42
N ASP A 102 -10.35 -6.78 9.42
CA ASP A 102 -11.76 -7.21 9.32
C ASP A 102 -12.77 -6.11 9.70
N GLY A 103 -12.29 -4.88 9.90
CA GLY A 103 -13.11 -3.73 10.29
C GLY A 103 -13.95 -3.12 9.17
N ASP A 104 -14.79 -2.16 9.56
CA ASP A 104 -15.75 -1.50 8.66
C ASP A 104 -15.31 -0.10 8.20
N THR A 105 -14.32 0.50 8.86
CA THR A 105 -13.78 1.81 8.53
C THR A 105 -13.00 1.76 7.21
N PRO A 106 -13.27 2.63 6.22
CA PRO A 106 -12.53 2.61 4.97
C PRO A 106 -11.04 2.89 5.19
N VAL A 107 -10.18 1.98 4.70
CA VAL A 107 -8.72 2.12 4.76
C VAL A 107 -8.16 2.32 3.35
N VAL A 108 -7.46 3.42 3.12
CA VAL A 108 -6.82 3.74 1.83
C VAL A 108 -5.34 4.01 1.99
N PHE A 109 -4.52 3.22 1.31
CA PHE A 109 -3.09 3.49 1.14
C PHE A 109 -2.85 4.45 -0.02
N THR A 110 -1.88 5.34 0.14
CA THR A 110 -1.46 6.26 -0.92
C THR A 110 0.01 6.65 -0.76
N GLY A 111 0.53 7.41 -1.71
CA GLY A 111 1.92 7.86 -1.73
C GLY A 111 2.18 8.83 -2.86
N ALA A 112 3.45 8.96 -3.27
CA ALA A 112 3.83 9.79 -4.41
C ALA A 112 4.98 9.16 -5.20
N MET A 113 4.92 9.27 -6.53
CA MET A 113 6.02 8.91 -7.43
C MET A 113 7.02 10.06 -7.57
N ARG A 114 6.60 11.30 -7.33
CA ARG A 114 7.41 12.52 -7.38
C ARG A 114 7.43 13.19 -6.01
N ASN A 115 8.63 13.51 -5.57
CA ASN A 115 8.80 14.22 -4.31
C ASN A 115 8.29 15.68 -4.40
N PRO A 116 7.98 16.32 -3.25
CA PRO A 116 7.43 17.67 -3.18
C PRO A 116 8.29 18.78 -3.80
N SER A 117 9.60 18.58 -3.97
CA SER A 117 10.48 19.59 -4.56
C SER A 117 10.55 19.57 -6.09
N LEU A 118 9.88 18.61 -6.74
CA LEU A 118 9.77 18.56 -8.20
C LEU A 118 8.67 19.49 -8.71
N ALA A 119 8.73 19.88 -9.98
CA ALA A 119 7.81 20.86 -10.58
C ALA A 119 6.33 20.43 -10.66
N SER A 120 6.03 19.14 -10.45
CA SER A 120 4.67 18.60 -10.51
C SER A 120 4.57 17.38 -9.60
N PRO A 121 4.61 17.58 -8.28
CA PRO A 121 4.48 16.48 -7.31
C PRO A 121 3.05 15.93 -7.38
N ASP A 122 2.91 14.62 -7.30
CA ASP A 122 1.62 13.92 -7.38
C ASP A 122 1.01 13.64 -5.99
N GLY A 123 1.82 13.76 -4.92
CA GLY A 123 1.39 13.54 -3.54
C GLY A 123 0.08 14.25 -3.14
N PRO A 124 -0.05 15.57 -3.36
CA PRO A 124 -1.28 16.29 -3.01
C PRO A 124 -2.54 15.76 -3.71
N ALA A 125 -2.43 15.40 -5.00
CA ALA A 125 -3.55 14.86 -5.77
C ALA A 125 -3.92 13.43 -5.32
N ASN A 126 -2.91 12.60 -5.06
CA ASN A 126 -3.12 11.24 -4.55
C ASN A 126 -3.75 11.26 -3.14
N LEU A 127 -3.29 12.16 -2.26
CA LEU A 127 -3.86 12.34 -0.92
C LEU A 127 -5.31 12.85 -0.99
N LEU A 128 -5.61 13.83 -1.86
CA LEU A 128 -6.98 14.27 -2.10
C LEU A 128 -7.88 13.12 -2.59
N THR A 129 -7.37 12.29 -3.50
CA THR A 129 -8.07 11.09 -3.98
C THR A 129 -8.35 10.12 -2.83
N ALA A 130 -7.37 9.89 -1.95
CA ALA A 130 -7.53 9.02 -0.79
C ALA A 130 -8.60 9.56 0.20
N ILE A 131 -8.55 10.86 0.51
CA ILE A 131 -9.55 11.53 1.37
C ILE A 131 -10.95 11.41 0.79
N ARG A 132 -11.11 11.71 -0.50
CA ARG A 132 -12.40 11.57 -1.19
C ARG A 132 -12.87 10.12 -1.24
N THR A 133 -11.95 9.16 -1.29
CA THR A 133 -12.28 7.73 -1.29
C THR A 133 -12.81 7.30 0.06
N VAL A 134 -12.11 7.57 1.16
CA VAL A 134 -12.57 7.16 2.50
C VAL A 134 -13.87 7.85 2.92
N THR A 135 -14.11 9.07 2.43
CA THR A 135 -15.35 9.83 2.70
C THR A 135 -16.48 9.57 1.71
N SER A 136 -16.26 8.73 0.68
CA SER A 136 -17.28 8.47 -0.33
C SER A 136 -18.33 7.44 0.12
N ASP A 137 -19.56 7.65 -0.35
CA ASP A 137 -20.61 6.65 -0.23
C ASP A 137 -20.16 5.34 -0.89
N GLY A 138 -20.26 4.25 -0.13
CA GLY A 138 -19.93 2.91 -0.60
C GLY A 138 -18.45 2.55 -0.48
N ALA A 139 -17.61 3.33 0.19
CA ALA A 139 -16.22 2.96 0.47
C ALA A 139 -16.09 1.77 1.45
N ARG A 140 -17.03 1.65 2.40
CA ARG A 140 -17.07 0.59 3.41
C ARG A 140 -17.27 -0.80 2.77
N GLY A 141 -16.69 -1.82 3.41
CA GLY A 141 -16.84 -3.23 2.99
C GLY A 141 -16.10 -3.59 1.69
N ARG A 142 -15.01 -2.87 1.36
CA ARG A 142 -14.22 -3.09 0.14
C ARG A 142 -12.82 -3.65 0.38
N GLY A 143 -12.52 -4.02 1.64
CA GLY A 143 -11.16 -4.30 2.08
C GLY A 143 -10.29 -3.04 2.06
N VAL A 144 -8.98 -3.23 2.13
CA VAL A 144 -8.00 -2.16 2.02
C VAL A 144 -7.84 -1.76 0.55
N LEU A 145 -7.75 -0.45 0.34
CA LEU A 145 -7.68 0.16 -0.99
C LEU A 145 -6.34 0.86 -1.21
N VAL A 146 -5.97 1.08 -2.47
CA VAL A 146 -4.82 1.90 -2.88
C VAL A 146 -5.28 2.99 -3.84
N ALA A 147 -4.97 4.25 -3.52
CA ALA A 147 -5.33 5.41 -4.32
C ALA A 147 -4.11 6.06 -4.96
N PHE A 148 -4.08 6.09 -6.30
CA PHE A 148 -3.02 6.69 -7.11
C PHE A 148 -3.55 7.22 -8.43
N ASN A 149 -3.10 8.41 -8.85
CA ASN A 149 -3.38 8.98 -10.17
C ASN A 149 -4.87 8.89 -10.55
N ASP A 150 -5.72 9.41 -9.66
CA ASP A 150 -7.19 9.44 -9.77
C ASP A 150 -7.86 8.05 -9.90
N GLN A 151 -7.16 6.97 -9.54
CA GLN A 151 -7.67 5.60 -9.55
C GLN A 151 -7.64 4.98 -8.15
N VAL A 152 -8.64 4.16 -7.85
CA VAL A 152 -8.76 3.42 -6.58
C VAL A 152 -8.76 1.93 -6.88
N HIS A 153 -7.81 1.21 -6.30
CA HIS A 153 -7.57 -0.20 -6.52
C HIS A 153 -7.82 -1.02 -5.25
N ALA A 154 -8.17 -2.29 -5.39
CA ALA A 154 -8.10 -3.23 -4.26
C ALA A 154 -6.65 -3.56 -3.96
N ALA A 155 -6.24 -3.56 -2.68
CA ALA A 155 -4.89 -3.88 -2.26
C ALA A 155 -4.41 -5.24 -2.80
N LYS A 156 -5.27 -6.27 -2.73
CA LYS A 156 -4.97 -7.62 -3.25
C LYS A 156 -4.73 -7.72 -4.76
N LEU A 157 -5.05 -6.69 -5.55
CA LEU A 157 -5.00 -6.73 -7.02
C LEU A 157 -4.01 -5.73 -7.62
N VAL A 158 -3.54 -4.76 -6.84
CA VAL A 158 -2.72 -3.66 -7.36
C VAL A 158 -1.24 -4.02 -7.32
N THR A 159 -0.50 -3.58 -8.33
CA THR A 159 0.96 -3.68 -8.37
C THR A 159 1.57 -2.47 -9.07
N LYS A 160 2.79 -2.10 -8.71
CA LYS A 160 3.60 -1.03 -9.28
C LYS A 160 4.25 -1.53 -10.57
N THR A 161 3.61 -1.20 -11.69
CA THR A 161 4.02 -1.60 -13.04
C THR A 161 5.09 -0.70 -13.68
N HIS A 162 5.40 0.45 -13.08
CA HIS A 162 6.41 1.37 -13.61
C HIS A 162 7.23 2.04 -12.52
N SER A 163 8.53 2.20 -12.77
CA SER A 163 9.48 2.83 -11.85
C SER A 163 9.39 4.36 -11.74
N MET A 164 8.59 5.06 -12.57
CA MET A 164 8.69 6.52 -12.72
C MET A 164 7.41 7.24 -13.16
N ARG A 165 6.48 6.56 -13.84
CA ARG A 165 5.24 7.21 -14.27
C ARG A 165 4.32 7.45 -13.08
N LEU A 166 3.42 8.41 -13.21
CA LEU A 166 2.42 8.72 -12.18
C LEU A 166 1.34 7.63 -12.13
N ASP A 167 1.00 7.03 -13.26
CA ASP A 167 0.08 5.90 -13.39
C ASP A 167 0.76 4.54 -13.10
N ALA A 168 1.77 4.52 -12.23
CA ALA A 168 2.57 3.32 -11.98
C ALA A 168 1.78 2.17 -11.33
N PHE A 169 0.84 2.47 -10.44
CA PHE A 169 -0.01 1.46 -9.80
C PHE A 169 -1.15 1.05 -10.73
N GLN A 170 -1.23 -0.24 -11.03
CA GLN A 170 -2.24 -0.82 -11.91
C GLN A 170 -2.79 -2.10 -11.30
N SER A 171 -4.02 -2.47 -11.65
CA SER A 171 -4.59 -3.79 -11.33
C SER A 171 -4.80 -4.56 -12.63
N PRO A 172 -3.82 -5.37 -13.09
CA PRO A 172 -3.81 -5.91 -14.45
C PRO A 172 -5.03 -6.75 -14.82
N GLU A 173 -5.60 -7.49 -13.85
CA GLU A 173 -6.68 -8.44 -14.11
C GLU A 173 -8.07 -7.77 -14.18
N LEU A 174 -8.40 -6.93 -13.21
CA LEU A 174 -9.75 -6.35 -13.07
C LEU A 174 -9.82 -4.83 -13.28
N GLY A 175 -8.67 -4.14 -13.30
CA GLY A 175 -8.60 -2.69 -13.30
C GLY A 175 -9.00 -2.07 -11.94
N PRO A 176 -9.06 -0.73 -11.88
CA PRO A 176 -9.45 -0.02 -10.66
C PRO A 176 -10.93 -0.22 -10.32
N LEU A 177 -11.24 -0.27 -9.03
CA LEU A 177 -12.61 -0.37 -8.51
C LEU A 177 -13.38 0.94 -8.65
N ALA A 178 -12.69 2.07 -8.59
CA ALA A 178 -13.25 3.40 -8.82
C ALA A 178 -12.26 4.32 -9.51
N VAL A 179 -12.79 5.40 -10.05
CA VAL A 179 -12.00 6.55 -10.48
C VAL A 179 -12.49 7.78 -9.76
N HIS A 180 -11.57 8.67 -9.44
CA HIS A 180 -11.89 10.01 -9.00
C HIS A 180 -12.16 10.88 -10.23
N ASP A 181 -13.32 11.53 -10.22
CA ASP A 181 -13.83 12.36 -11.32
C ASP A 181 -14.30 13.70 -10.73
N GLU A 182 -13.49 14.73 -10.95
CA GLU A 182 -13.66 16.09 -10.44
C GLU A 182 -13.80 16.16 -8.90
N GLU A 183 -15.01 16.08 -8.38
CA GLU A 183 -15.33 16.16 -6.94
C GLU A 183 -15.78 14.82 -6.35
N THR A 184 -15.98 13.79 -7.17
CA THR A 184 -16.64 12.53 -6.74
C THR A 184 -15.80 11.30 -7.01
N VAL A 185 -15.95 10.28 -6.17
CA VAL A 185 -15.42 8.93 -6.43
C VAL A 185 -16.52 8.11 -7.09
N ARG A 186 -16.26 7.64 -8.32
CA ARG A 186 -17.20 6.82 -9.09
C ARG A 186 -16.80 5.35 -9.03
N TRP A 187 -17.46 4.60 -8.15
CA TRP A 187 -17.34 3.15 -8.07
C TRP A 187 -17.87 2.47 -9.34
N ARG A 188 -17.07 1.57 -9.91
CA ARG A 188 -17.35 0.83 -11.17
C ARG A 188 -17.33 -0.67 -10.98
N ALA A 189 -16.60 -1.16 -9.98
CA ALA A 189 -16.51 -2.57 -9.66
C ALA A 189 -16.50 -2.79 -8.15
N SER A 190 -16.67 -4.05 -7.76
CA SER A 190 -16.46 -4.54 -6.40
C SER A 190 -15.80 -5.91 -6.52
N VAL A 191 -15.06 -6.29 -5.49
CA VAL A 191 -14.40 -7.59 -5.37
C VAL A 191 -14.79 -8.18 -4.04
N ASP A 192 -14.83 -9.50 -3.97
CA ASP A 192 -15.10 -10.18 -2.70
C ASP A 192 -14.07 -9.74 -1.65
N PRO A 193 -14.45 -9.57 -0.38
CA PRO A 193 -13.50 -9.26 0.68
C PRO A 193 -12.39 -10.30 0.75
N THR A 194 -11.18 -9.85 1.12
CA THR A 194 -10.08 -10.76 1.44
C THR A 194 -10.39 -11.51 2.73
N PRO A 195 -10.20 -12.84 2.81
CA PRO A 195 -10.33 -13.54 4.08
C PRO A 195 -9.30 -13.01 5.09
N THR A 196 -9.78 -12.60 6.25
CA THR A 196 -8.90 -12.13 7.33
C THR A 196 -8.14 -13.29 7.96
N ILE A 197 -6.86 -13.06 8.23
CA ILE A 197 -5.93 -13.97 8.89
C ILE A 197 -5.64 -13.38 10.28
N ASP A 198 -5.92 -14.17 11.31
CA ASP A 198 -5.44 -13.89 12.66
C ASP A 198 -3.95 -14.23 12.72
N VAL A 199 -3.11 -13.21 12.81
CA VAL A 199 -1.65 -13.35 12.76
C VAL A 199 -1.12 -13.53 14.18
N ASP A 200 -0.46 -14.66 14.44
CA ASP A 200 0.31 -14.85 15.66
C ASP A 200 1.72 -14.25 15.49
N PRO A 201 2.05 -13.15 16.19
CA PRO A 201 3.34 -12.48 16.05
C PRO A 201 4.53 -13.36 16.48
N GLU A 202 4.32 -14.41 17.28
CA GLU A 202 5.38 -15.35 17.67
C GLU A 202 5.75 -16.31 16.53
N THR A 203 4.83 -16.53 15.58
CA THR A 203 5.04 -17.40 14.41
C THR A 203 5.25 -16.64 13.10
N LEU A 204 5.07 -15.31 13.12
CA LEU A 204 5.26 -14.46 11.95
C LEU A 204 6.75 -14.42 11.55
N THR A 205 7.05 -14.87 10.34
CA THR A 205 8.42 -15.04 9.85
C THR A 205 8.67 -14.37 8.51
N SER A 206 9.90 -13.88 8.31
CA SER A 206 10.40 -13.43 7.00
C SER A 206 11.30 -14.46 6.33
N GLU A 207 11.43 -15.67 6.89
CA GLU A 207 12.22 -16.79 6.35
C GLU A 207 11.48 -17.46 5.18
N VAL A 208 11.12 -16.66 4.18
CA VAL A 208 10.45 -17.07 2.94
C VAL A 208 11.31 -16.65 1.76
N ALA A 209 11.80 -17.62 0.98
CA ALA A 209 12.56 -17.32 -0.23
C ALA A 209 11.62 -16.98 -1.39
N ALA A 210 11.80 -15.81 -2.02
CA ALA A 210 11.14 -15.45 -3.27
C ALA A 210 12.08 -15.69 -4.45
N LEU A 211 11.74 -16.63 -5.35
CA LEU A 211 12.58 -17.00 -6.49
C LEU A 211 11.84 -16.83 -7.81
N THR A 212 12.47 -16.13 -8.76
CA THR A 212 11.99 -16.10 -10.14
C THR A 212 12.56 -17.27 -10.92
N VAL A 213 11.69 -18.12 -11.44
CA VAL A 213 12.05 -19.27 -12.28
C VAL A 213 12.37 -18.77 -13.68
N THR A 214 13.59 -19.04 -14.14
CA THR A 214 14.06 -18.67 -15.47
C THR A 214 14.36 -19.91 -16.32
N VAL A 215 14.53 -19.70 -17.62
CA VAL A 215 15.03 -20.75 -18.52
C VAL A 215 16.42 -21.17 -18.07
N ASP A 216 16.65 -22.48 -17.94
CA ASP A 216 17.94 -23.06 -17.55
C ASP A 216 18.45 -22.56 -16.18
N ILE A 217 17.52 -22.30 -15.24
CA ILE A 217 17.88 -21.96 -13.86
C ILE A 217 18.79 -23.06 -13.27
N PRO A 218 20.01 -22.72 -12.82
CA PRO A 218 20.94 -23.71 -12.29
C PRO A 218 20.43 -24.25 -10.94
N PRO A 219 20.60 -25.56 -10.64
CA PRO A 219 20.19 -26.14 -9.36
C PRO A 219 20.76 -25.42 -8.13
N SER A 220 21.93 -24.80 -8.25
CA SER A 220 22.57 -24.02 -7.17
C SER A 220 21.85 -22.73 -6.78
N GLN A 221 20.83 -22.29 -7.54
CA GLN A 221 19.98 -21.15 -7.20
C GLN A 221 18.66 -21.58 -6.53
N ILE A 222 18.42 -22.88 -6.41
CA ILE A 222 17.23 -23.44 -5.78
C ILE A 222 17.56 -23.70 -4.31
N PRO A 223 16.79 -23.15 -3.35
CA PRO A 223 17.00 -23.44 -1.93
C PRO A 223 16.86 -24.94 -1.63
N GLU A 224 17.70 -25.44 -0.73
CA GLU A 224 17.62 -26.81 -0.24
C GLU A 224 16.50 -26.94 0.82
N PRO A 225 15.92 -28.14 1.01
CA PRO A 225 14.95 -28.37 2.07
C PRO A 225 15.50 -27.99 3.44
N GLY A 226 14.86 -27.02 4.11
CA GLY A 226 15.24 -26.52 5.43
C GLY A 226 16.05 -25.23 5.43
N ASP A 227 16.43 -24.69 4.27
CA ASP A 227 17.09 -23.37 4.17
C ASP A 227 16.14 -22.23 4.59
N PHE A 228 14.84 -22.38 4.30
CA PHE A 228 13.78 -21.43 4.59
C PHE A 228 12.53 -22.18 5.07
N GLU A 229 11.62 -21.48 5.75
CA GLU A 229 10.33 -22.05 6.18
C GLU A 229 9.37 -22.24 4.99
N ALA A 230 9.49 -21.38 3.98
CA ALA A 230 8.74 -21.49 2.74
C ALA A 230 9.51 -20.94 1.52
N VAL A 231 9.06 -21.34 0.32
CA VAL A 231 9.57 -20.82 -0.95
C VAL A 231 8.41 -20.39 -1.83
N ALA A 232 8.39 -19.12 -2.22
CA ALA A 232 7.47 -18.55 -3.20
C ALA A 232 8.15 -18.52 -4.58
N LEU A 233 7.61 -19.26 -5.55
CA LEU A 233 8.14 -19.33 -6.90
C LEU A 233 7.34 -18.43 -7.86
N ALA A 234 7.98 -17.40 -8.42
CA ALA A 234 7.48 -16.71 -9.60
C ALA A 234 7.80 -17.56 -10.83
N THR A 235 6.85 -18.42 -11.20
CA THR A 235 6.99 -19.47 -12.22
C THR A 235 6.73 -18.99 -13.65
N THR A 236 6.90 -19.89 -14.64
CA THR A 236 6.63 -19.58 -16.05
C THR A 236 5.17 -19.86 -16.44
N GLY A 237 4.58 -18.99 -17.27
CA GLY A 237 3.24 -19.18 -17.81
C GLY A 237 2.19 -19.43 -16.73
N SER A 238 1.51 -20.57 -16.79
CA SER A 238 0.41 -20.94 -15.90
C SER A 238 0.83 -21.69 -14.62
N GLY A 239 2.02 -21.41 -14.07
CA GLY A 239 2.52 -22.17 -12.91
C GLY A 239 3.63 -23.19 -13.23
N HIS A 240 4.17 -23.20 -14.46
CA HIS A 240 5.10 -24.24 -14.89
C HIS A 240 6.51 -24.02 -14.36
N ILE A 241 7.14 -25.12 -13.97
CA ILE A 241 8.52 -25.19 -13.51
C ILE A 241 9.28 -26.27 -14.28
N PRO A 242 10.59 -26.09 -14.49
CA PRO A 242 11.46 -27.16 -14.99
C PRO A 242 11.44 -28.39 -14.07
N PRO A 243 11.54 -29.62 -14.62
CA PRO A 243 11.52 -30.86 -13.83
C PRO A 243 12.58 -30.95 -12.72
N GLY A 244 13.68 -30.21 -12.83
CA GLY A 244 14.77 -30.23 -11.85
C GLY A 244 14.54 -29.41 -10.58
N ILE A 245 13.41 -28.70 -10.46
CA ILE A 245 13.10 -27.87 -9.28
C ILE A 245 12.37 -28.66 -8.18
N ILE A 246 11.52 -29.61 -8.55
CA ILE A 246 10.86 -30.49 -7.57
C ILE A 246 11.79 -31.68 -7.30
N PRO A 247 12.20 -31.93 -6.04
CA PRO A 247 12.88 -33.17 -5.70
C PRO A 247 11.96 -34.36 -6.01
N PRO A 248 12.50 -35.49 -6.51
CA PRO A 248 11.72 -36.64 -6.96
C PRO A 248 10.86 -37.29 -5.87
#